data_AF-A0A538KCC0-F1
#
_entry.id   AF-A0A538KCC0-F1
#
_cell.length_a   1.000
_cell.length_b   1.000
_cell.length_c   1.000
_cell.angle_alpha   90.00
_cell.angle_beta   90.00
_cell.angle_gamma   90.00
#
_symmetry.space_group_name_H-M   'P 1'
#
loop_
_entity.id
_entity.type
_entity.pdbx_description
1 polymer ?
#
loop_
_entity_poly.entity_id
_entity_poly.type
_entity_poly.pdbx_seq_one_letter_code
_entity_poly.pdbx_strand_id
1 'polypeptide(L)' 'MGQRERKIGRVQRELQARLGREPTDAEIAAEAKLSEREVREAKEAARVVTSLDRPVGEEEDTSLGA' A
#
# COMPACT_ATOMS: atom_id res chain seq x y z
N MET A 1 -8.49 4.72 13.39
CA MET A 1 -7.58 4.62 12.23
C MET A 1 -8.21 5.43 11.10
N GLY A 2 -7.53 6.36 10.42
CA GLY A 2 -8.19 6.95 9.25
C GLY A 2 -7.70 8.28 8.64
N GLN A 3 -6.97 9.15 9.34
CA GLN A 3 -6.50 10.40 8.70
C GLN A 3 -5.13 10.24 8.04
N ARG A 4 -4.26 9.47 8.68
CA ARG A 4 -2.84 9.41 8.33
C ARG A 4 -2.56 8.42 7.18
N GLU A 5 -3.19 7.26 7.23
CA GLU A 5 -3.12 6.24 6.17
C GLU A 5 -3.72 6.74 4.84
N ARG A 6 -4.86 7.44 4.91
CA ARG A 6 -5.48 8.06 3.73
C ARG A 6 -4.58 9.11 3.09
N LYS A 7 -3.85 9.89 3.91
CA LYS A 7 -2.89 10.88 3.43
C LYS A 7 -1.71 10.21 2.72
N ILE A 8 -1.16 9.14 3.30
CA ILE A 8 -0.06 8.37 2.69
C ILE A 8 -0.51 7.76 1.35
N GLY A 9 -1.66 7.10 1.30
CA GLY A 9 -2.18 6.50 0.05
C GLY A 9 -2.53 7.53 -1.03
N ARG A 10 -2.83 8.77 -0.65
CA ARG A 10 -3.00 9.88 -1.61
C ARG A 10 -1.65 10.36 -2.15
N VAL A 11 -0.71 10.68 -1.26
CA VAL A 11 0.64 11.15 -1.62
C VAL A 11 1.37 10.12 -2.47
N GLN A 12 1.28 8.83 -2.13
CA GLN A 12 1.88 7.75 -2.91
C GLN A 12 1.34 7.73 -4.35
N ARG A 13 0.02 7.85 -4.56
CA ARG A 13 -0.58 7.89 -5.89
C ARG A 13 -0.21 9.16 -6.67
N GLU A 14 -0.21 10.31 -6.00
CA GLU A 14 0.21 11.58 -6.61
C GLU A 14 1.69 11.53 -7.05
N LEU A 15 2.58 11.02 -6.19
CA LEU A 15 4.00 10.83 -6.52
C LEU A 15 4.20 9.81 -7.64
N GLN A 16 3.49 8.69 -7.61
CA GLN A 16 3.57 7.67 -8.66
C GLN A 16 3.15 8.23 -10.02
N ALA A 17 2.06 9.00 -10.07
CA ALA A 17 1.60 9.66 -11.29
C ALA A 17 2.58 10.73 -11.79
N ARG A 18 3.23 11.48 -10.88
CA ARG A 18 4.21 12.51 -11.25
C ARG A 18 5.56 11.93 -11.69
N LEU A 19 6.03 10.88 -11.01
CA LEU A 19 7.34 10.28 -11.24
C LEU A 19 7.30 9.21 -12.35
N GLY A 20 6.13 8.65 -12.64
CA GLY A 20 5.98 7.52 -13.57
C GLY A 20 6.60 6.21 -13.06
N ARG A 21 6.99 6.17 -11.79
CA ARG A 21 7.58 5.01 -11.10
C ARG A 21 7.03 4.90 -9.69
N GLU A 22 7.23 3.74 -9.06
CA GLU A 22 6.83 3.55 -7.66
C GLU A 22 7.69 4.46 -6.75
N PRO A 23 7.07 5.38 -5.99
CA PRO A 23 7.80 6.28 -5.11
C PRO A 23 8.38 5.55 -3.91
N THR A 24 9.55 5.98 -3.47
CA THR A 24 10.25 5.40 -2.32
C THR A 24 9.64 5.85 -0.99
N ASP A 25 9.83 5.06 0.06
CA ASP A 25 9.27 5.37 1.38
C ASP A 25 9.76 6.72 1.92
N ALA A 26 11.01 7.09 1.62
CA ALA A 26 11.58 8.39 1.97
C ALA A 26 10.89 9.57 1.25
N GLU A 27 10.57 9.43 -0.05
CA GLU A 27 9.85 10.45 -0.82
C GLU A 27 8.43 10.63 -0.30
N ILE A 28 7.73 9.52 -0.05
CA ILE A 28 6.38 9.53 0.52
C ILE A 28 6.39 10.15 1.92
N ALA A 29 7.38 9.81 2.75
CA ALA A 29 7.54 10.34 4.10
C ALA A 29 7.77 11.86 4.09
N ALA A 30 8.68 12.35 3.24
CA ALA A 30 8.98 13.77 3.09
C ALA A 30 7.74 14.56 2.66
N GLU A 31 7.03 14.09 1.63
CA GLU A 31 5.85 14.78 1.08
C GLU A 31 4.63 14.67 2.01
N ALA A 32 4.44 13.52 2.67
CA ALA A 32 3.36 13.35 3.65
C ALA A 32 3.63 14.10 4.97
N LYS A 33 4.86 14.56 5.20
CA LYS A 33 5.40 15.12 6.46
C LYS A 33 5.32 14.12 7.61
N LEU A 34 5.73 12.89 7.33
CA LEU A 34 5.65 11.72 8.21
C LEU A 34 7.03 11.06 8.31
N SER A 35 7.20 10.14 9.24
CA SER A 35 8.44 9.34 9.32
C SER A 35 8.37 8.14 8.38
N GLU A 36 9.51 7.68 7.87
CA GLU A 36 9.61 6.45 7.04
C GLU A 36 9.01 5.23 7.72
N ARG A 37 9.24 5.09 9.04
CA ARG A 37 8.63 4.04 9.85
C ARG A 37 7.12 4.03 9.69
N GLU A 38 6.53 5.21 9.72
CA GLU A 38 5.10 5.32 9.69
C GLU A 38 4.50 5.13 8.28
N VAL A 39 5.27 5.40 7.23
CA VAL A 39 4.94 5.02 5.84
C VAL A 39 4.95 3.50 5.71
N ARG A 40 5.94 2.84 6.30
CA ARG A 40 6.05 1.38 6.33
C ARG A 40 4.87 0.73 7.04
N GLU A 41 4.51 1.22 8.23
CA GLU A 41 3.34 0.75 8.98
C GLU A 41 2.04 0.92 8.18
N ALA A 42 1.87 2.05 7.47
CA ALA A 42 0.70 2.28 6.63
C ALA A 42 0.67 1.39 5.38
N LYS A 43 1.82 1.08 4.78
CA LYS A 43 1.92 0.12 3.66
C LYS A 43 1.54 -1.29 4.11
N GLU A 44 2.00 -1.71 5.28
CA GLU A 44 1.60 -2.99 5.89
C GLU A 44 0.10 -3.03 6.16
N ALA A 45 -0.45 -1.99 6.81
CA ALA A 45 -1.88 -1.88 7.05
C ALA A 45 -2.70 -1.89 5.74
N ALA A 46 -2.26 -1.17 4.71
CA ALA A 46 -2.92 -1.14 3.40
C ALA A 46 -2.90 -2.51 2.68
N ARG A 47 -1.81 -3.29 2.81
CA ARG A 47 -1.76 -4.67 2.31
C ARG A 47 -2.73 -5.58 3.05
N VAL A 48 -2.76 -5.50 4.39
CA VAL A 48 -3.69 -6.28 5.21
C VAL A 48 -5.14 -5.94 4.87
N VAL A 49 -5.47 -4.67 4.71
CA VAL A 49 -6.82 -4.21 4.33
C VAL A 49 -7.19 -4.65 2.92
N THR A 50 -6.28 -4.57 1.94
CA THR A 50 -6.56 -5.06 0.57
C THR A 50 -6.69 -6.59 0.52
N SER A 51 -6.03 -7.31 1.43
CA SER A 51 -6.22 -8.75 1.62
C SER A 51 -7.53 -9.10 2.33
N LEU A 52 -8.06 -8.22 3.20
CA LEU A 52 -9.34 -8.41 3.89
C LEU A 52 -10.56 -7.96 3.05
N ASP A 53 -10.39 -7.01 2.13
CA ASP A 53 -11.47 -6.40 1.33
C ASP A 53 -11.60 -7.01 -0.08
N ARG A 54 -10.61 -7.79 -0.53
CA ARG A 54 -10.89 -8.77 -1.57
C ARG A 54 -11.68 -9.89 -0.90
N PRO A 55 -12.93 -10.17 -1.30
CA PRO A 55 -13.40 -11.53 -1.10
C PRO A 55 -12.34 -12.39 -1.78
N VAL A 56 -11.91 -13.42 -1.07
CA VAL A 56 -11.18 -14.52 -1.68
C VAL A 56 -12.08 -14.97 -2.83
N GLY A 57 -11.80 -14.47 -4.03
CA GLY A 57 -12.28 -15.09 -5.24
C GLY A 57 -11.56 -16.42 -5.24
N GLU A 58 -12.25 -17.45 -4.76
CA GLU A 58 -12.26 -18.73 -5.47
C GLU A 58 -12.24 -18.37 -6.97
N GLU A 59 -11.26 -18.81 -7.76
CA GLU A 59 -11.07 -20.17 -8.26
C GLU A 59 -9.64 -20.21 -8.86
N GLU A 60 -8.79 -21.18 -8.47
CA GLU A 60 -8.46 -22.40 -9.27
C GLU A 60 -7.29 -22.12 -10.24
N ASP A 61 -6.13 -22.81 -10.18
CA ASP A 61 -5.95 -24.09 -10.88
C ASP A 61 -4.71 -24.87 -10.35
N THR A 62 -4.98 -26.05 -9.81
CA THR A 62 -4.31 -27.35 -10.00
C THR A 62 -2.76 -27.48 -10.02
N SER A 63 -2.22 -28.25 -9.05
CA SER A 63 -1.36 -29.45 -9.27
C SER A 63 -0.51 -29.77 -8.02
N LEU A 64 -1.00 -30.63 -7.13
CA LEU A 64 -0.23 -31.42 -6.15
C LEU A 64 -1.24 -32.42 -5.58
N GLY A 65 -1.31 -33.68 -5.99
CA GLY A 65 -0.20 -34.62 -6.18
C GLY A 65 -0.34 -35.70 -5.10
N ALA A 66 -1.33 -36.59 -5.25
CA ALA A 66 -1.42 -37.98 -4.73
C ALA A 66 -2.85 -38.50 -4.92
#